data_AF-A0A409YWC9-F1
#
_entry.id   AF-A0A409YWC9-F1
#
_cell.length_a   1.000
_cell.length_b   1.000
_cell.length_c   1.000
_cell.angle_alpha   90.00
_cell.angle_beta   90.00
_cell.angle_gamma   90.00
#
_symmetry.space_group_name_H-M   'P 1'
#
loop_
_entity.id
_entity.type
_entity.pdbx_description
1 polymer ?
#
loop_
_entity_poly.entity_id
_entity_poly.type
_entity_poly.pdbx_seq_one_letter_code
_entity_poly.pdbx_strand_id
1 'polypeptide(L)'
;MDALQRIFAFDKKEEPDMREVKERRKFWDSPQTFQWFKDRGYTLYSRTLDDEGNPLCLTVPRLPSEIFQEAQYPFAYHDGSVSTMSGTPLGVEEFAGTVAFAQDTLNRHVAIKIVPDGTDEYRVLRFLTQQKFEDIQKHCLIPVLELLPVESFWFAIMPRWGTGILAPTLDKAYEVLDIMHSMLKALTYLHEHNISHGVSTFPFFFVYILRDIKFGNVLVNQFAEETIFDENSSRRELRRKGLLSYALFDFDLSIMLPPGSDRTTYRLPYQRSWGTFNWTMDTAQGEFDFNPFVLDVGTMGVVFCTKFQIPFLAPLLDKMTTRFLEKRFTASEALRFFEKMRSQLTKAELDQEVISRFPGNTVPYYEYDRWKSIPHDVAKQWSSYKEPPIPWSIRILRTLCQRIWILHAVAHVRWLSFRANSFVQGVFLRLRLR
;
A
#
# COMPACT_ATOMS: atom_id res chain seq x y z
N MET A 1 -20.90 18.40 18.53
CA MET A 1 -20.56 17.40 17.51
C MET A 1 -20.15 18.17 16.28
N ASP A 2 -18.85 18.22 16.06
CA ASP A 2 -18.12 19.13 15.17
C ASP A 2 -18.56 19.09 13.71
N ALA A 3 -18.39 20.21 13.02
CA ALA A 3 -18.61 20.31 11.58
C ALA A 3 -17.69 19.34 10.81
N LEU A 4 -16.43 19.19 11.24
CA LEU A 4 -15.50 18.22 10.67
C LEU A 4 -15.97 16.78 10.85
N GLN A 5 -16.57 16.45 11.99
CA GLN A 5 -17.07 15.10 12.24
C GLN A 5 -18.26 14.74 11.34
N ARG A 6 -19.01 15.72 10.84
CA ARG A 6 -20.07 15.51 9.84
C ARG A 6 -19.51 15.35 8.41
N ILE A 7 -18.48 16.10 8.07
CA ILE A 7 -17.90 16.14 6.71
C ILE A 7 -16.98 14.93 6.47
N PHE A 8 -16.21 14.58 7.51
CA PHE A 8 -15.25 13.50 7.52
C PHE A 8 -15.69 12.40 8.49
N ALA A 9 -16.99 12.11 8.54
CA ALA A 9 -17.46 10.91 9.21
C ALA A 9 -16.82 9.70 8.52
N PHE A 10 -15.72 9.20 9.07
CA PHE A 10 -15.08 7.97 8.62
C PHE A 10 -15.92 6.80 9.13
N ASP A 11 -17.10 6.57 8.57
CA ASP A 11 -17.66 5.24 8.68
C ASP A 11 -16.77 4.35 7.81
N LYS A 12 -15.87 3.58 8.44
CA LYS A 12 -15.00 2.61 7.77
C LYS A 12 -15.81 1.46 7.12
N LYS A 13 -17.07 1.69 6.77
CA LYS A 13 -18.09 0.77 6.29
C LYS A 13 -18.45 0.99 4.81
N GLU A 14 -18.25 2.18 4.23
CA GLU A 14 -18.58 2.47 2.83
C GLU A 14 -17.60 3.48 2.20
N GLU A 15 -17.34 3.39 0.89
CA GLU A 15 -16.68 4.49 0.15
C GLU A 15 -17.57 5.74 0.22
N PRO A 16 -16.98 6.95 0.30
CA PRO A 16 -17.77 8.16 0.39
C PRO A 16 -18.66 8.31 -0.83
N ASP A 17 -19.95 8.54 -0.60
CA ASP A 17 -20.84 8.83 -1.71
C ASP A 17 -20.49 10.19 -2.37
N MET A 18 -21.05 10.44 -3.55
CA MET A 18 -20.78 11.69 -4.28
C MET A 18 -21.20 12.95 -3.52
N ARG A 19 -22.12 12.86 -2.56
CA ARG A 19 -22.54 13.98 -1.72
C ARG A 19 -21.48 14.26 -0.65
N GLU A 20 -20.98 13.22 0.01
CA GLU A 20 -19.87 13.33 0.97
C GLU A 20 -18.62 13.90 0.31
N VAL A 21 -18.24 13.39 -0.87
CA VAL A 21 -17.11 13.92 -1.63
C VAL A 21 -17.30 15.41 -1.93
N LYS A 22 -18.51 15.84 -2.33
CA LYS A 22 -18.81 17.26 -2.58
C LYS A 22 -18.67 18.12 -1.34
N GLU A 23 -19.14 17.65 -0.18
CA GLU A 23 -19.00 18.39 1.08
C GLU A 23 -17.54 18.51 1.53
N ARG A 24 -16.74 17.44 1.36
CA ARG A 24 -15.30 17.47 1.63
C ARG A 24 -14.57 18.46 0.71
N ARG A 25 -14.92 18.49 -0.58
CA ARG A 25 -14.35 19.49 -1.52
C ARG A 25 -14.71 20.91 -1.13
N LYS A 26 -15.99 21.17 -0.80
CA LYS A 26 -16.43 22.48 -0.30
C LYS A 26 -15.67 22.91 0.95
N PHE A 27 -15.36 21.98 1.85
CA PHE A 27 -14.54 22.27 3.02
C PHE A 27 -13.16 22.78 2.61
N TRP A 28 -12.43 22.06 1.75
CA TRP A 28 -11.10 22.44 1.29
C TRP A 28 -11.08 23.75 0.49
N ASP A 29 -12.12 23.97 -0.32
CA ASP A 29 -12.24 25.14 -1.19
C ASP A 29 -12.79 26.38 -0.45
N SER A 30 -13.20 26.24 0.82
CA SER A 30 -13.78 27.34 1.58
C SER A 30 -12.75 28.43 1.92
N PRO A 31 -13.14 29.72 1.91
CA PRO A 31 -12.26 30.82 2.32
C PRO A 31 -11.70 30.65 3.73
N GLN A 32 -12.49 30.08 4.65
CA GLN A 32 -12.10 29.83 6.03
C GLN A 32 -10.96 28.81 6.11
N THR A 33 -11.10 27.66 5.44
CA THR A 33 -10.06 26.62 5.39
C THR A 33 -8.80 27.15 4.70
N PHE A 34 -8.96 27.85 3.57
CA PHE A 34 -7.83 28.47 2.89
C PHE A 34 -7.06 29.43 3.80
N GLN A 35 -7.76 30.33 4.49
CA GLN A 35 -7.11 31.29 5.39
C GLN A 35 -6.43 30.59 6.57
N TRP A 36 -7.06 29.56 7.15
CA TRP A 36 -6.50 28.79 8.26
C TRP A 36 -5.13 28.17 7.93
N PHE A 37 -4.99 27.61 6.71
CA PHE A 37 -3.72 27.06 6.23
C PHE A 37 -2.73 28.16 5.87
N LYS A 38 -3.20 29.26 5.26
CA LYS A 38 -2.36 30.40 4.89
C LYS A 38 -1.70 31.03 6.12
N ASP A 39 -2.44 31.19 7.21
CA ASP A 39 -1.93 31.70 8.49
C ASP A 39 -0.84 30.81 9.11
N ARG A 40 -0.75 29.54 8.66
CA ARG A 40 0.24 28.54 9.07
C ARG A 40 1.33 28.32 8.02
N GLY A 41 1.38 29.15 6.99
CA GLY A 41 2.43 29.10 5.96
C GLY A 41 2.15 28.15 4.80
N TYR A 42 0.90 27.67 4.64
CA TYR A 42 0.51 26.78 3.56
C TYR A 42 -0.52 27.45 2.63
N THR A 43 -0.17 27.60 1.37
CA THR A 43 -1.09 28.07 0.33
C THR A 43 -1.72 26.87 -0.37
N LEU A 44 -2.98 26.57 -0.07
CA LEU A 44 -3.71 25.46 -0.72
C LEU A 44 -3.80 25.68 -2.22
N TYR A 45 -3.82 24.59 -2.96
CA TYR A 45 -4.11 24.56 -4.39
C TYR A 45 -5.51 25.13 -4.68
N SER A 46 -5.75 25.52 -5.93
CA SER A 46 -7.07 25.93 -6.40
C SER A 46 -7.70 24.81 -7.23
N ARG A 47 -8.97 24.53 -6.96
CA ARG A 47 -9.78 23.68 -7.81
C ARG A 47 -10.10 24.37 -9.13
N THR A 48 -9.97 23.64 -10.24
CA THR A 48 -10.38 24.14 -11.54
C THR A 48 -11.89 24.00 -11.72
N LEU A 49 -12.45 24.85 -12.58
CA LEU A 49 -13.86 24.84 -12.94
C LEU A 49 -13.98 24.42 -14.41
N ASP A 50 -15.08 23.78 -14.77
CA ASP A 50 -15.44 23.59 -16.17
C ASP A 50 -15.98 24.88 -16.81
N ASP A 51 -16.29 24.84 -18.11
CA ASP A 51 -16.81 25.98 -18.88
C ASP A 51 -18.16 26.50 -18.35
N GLU A 52 -18.90 25.68 -17.59
CA GLU A 52 -20.17 26.02 -16.96
C GLU A 52 -19.99 26.57 -15.53
N GLY A 53 -18.74 26.60 -15.04
CA GLY A 53 -18.39 27.04 -13.69
C GLY A 53 -18.55 25.97 -12.61
N ASN A 54 -18.76 24.70 -12.96
CA ASN A 54 -18.84 23.61 -12.00
C ASN A 54 -17.44 23.15 -11.56
N PRO A 55 -17.26 22.79 -10.28
CA PRO A 55 -15.97 22.34 -9.76
C PRO A 55 -15.57 20.96 -10.29
N LEU A 56 -14.39 20.89 -10.90
CA LEU A 56 -13.77 19.64 -11.37
C LEU A 56 -13.06 18.89 -10.24
N CYS A 57 -12.68 17.63 -10.48
CA CYS A 57 -11.82 16.87 -9.57
C CYS A 57 -10.38 17.41 -9.54
N LEU A 58 -9.97 18.16 -10.56
CA LEU A 58 -8.61 18.67 -10.75
C LEU A 58 -8.32 19.87 -9.84
N THR A 59 -7.15 19.86 -9.20
CA THR A 59 -6.60 20.98 -8.44
C THR A 59 -5.20 21.34 -8.92
N VAL A 60 -4.83 22.62 -8.84
CA VAL A 60 -3.60 23.17 -9.44
C VAL A 60 -2.90 24.13 -8.47
N PRO A 61 -1.57 24.28 -8.53
CA PRO A 61 -0.85 25.24 -7.69
C PRO A 61 -1.41 26.65 -7.87
N ARG A 62 -1.67 27.37 -6.76
CA ARG A 62 -2.06 28.80 -6.83
C ARG A 62 -0.86 29.70 -7.09
N LEU A 63 0.31 29.30 -6.60
CA LEU A 63 1.54 30.05 -6.78
C LEU A 63 2.30 29.47 -7.98
N PRO A 64 2.96 30.32 -8.78
CA PRO A 64 3.78 29.85 -9.88
C PRO A 64 4.86 28.91 -9.35
N SER A 65 5.12 27.84 -10.11
CA SER A 65 6.16 26.85 -9.82
C SER A 65 7.20 26.90 -10.93
N GLU A 66 8.45 26.55 -10.64
CA GLU A 66 9.45 26.38 -11.68
C GLU A 66 9.06 25.25 -12.64
N ILE A 67 9.46 25.37 -13.90
CA ILE A 67 9.17 24.35 -14.91
C ILE A 67 9.81 23.02 -14.51
N PHE A 68 11.03 23.04 -13.98
CA PHE A 68 11.68 21.84 -13.48
C PHE A 68 12.44 22.16 -12.20
N GLN A 69 12.30 21.31 -11.18
CA GLN A 69 13.00 21.42 -9.91
C GLN A 69 13.62 20.07 -9.56
N GLU A 70 14.91 20.10 -9.21
CA GLU A 70 15.60 18.93 -8.69
C GLU A 70 15.09 18.57 -7.29
N ALA A 71 14.99 17.27 -7.00
CA ALA A 71 14.62 16.79 -5.69
C ALA A 71 15.65 17.19 -4.63
N GLN A 72 15.15 17.70 -3.52
CA GLN A 72 15.90 17.86 -2.28
C GLN A 72 15.10 17.18 -1.18
N TYR A 73 15.55 16.00 -0.74
CA TYR A 73 14.82 15.20 0.24
C TYR A 73 14.46 16.07 1.47
N PRO A 74 13.19 16.06 1.94
CA PRO A 74 12.13 15.11 1.61
C PRO A 74 11.27 15.44 0.38
N PHE A 75 11.56 16.51 -0.35
CA PHE A 75 10.77 16.98 -1.49
C PHE A 75 11.18 16.28 -2.80
N ALA A 76 10.17 16.01 -3.63
CA ALA A 76 10.30 15.32 -4.90
C ALA A 76 10.81 16.24 -6.03
N TYR A 77 11.29 15.62 -7.10
CA TYR A 77 11.42 16.28 -8.40
C TYR A 77 10.04 16.76 -8.86
N HIS A 78 9.97 17.92 -9.50
CA HIS A 78 8.76 18.29 -10.21
C HIS A 78 9.03 18.79 -11.61
N ASP A 79 8.12 18.46 -12.51
CA ASP A 79 8.15 18.86 -13.91
C ASP A 79 6.78 19.44 -14.28
N GLY A 80 6.74 20.76 -14.42
CA GLY A 80 5.59 21.56 -14.84
C GLY A 80 5.50 21.74 -16.35
N SER A 81 6.32 21.04 -17.15
CA SER A 81 6.11 21.01 -18.61
C SER A 81 4.78 20.34 -18.93
N VAL A 82 4.05 20.94 -19.86
CA VAL A 82 2.74 20.45 -20.31
C VAL A 82 2.89 19.94 -21.72
N SER A 83 2.62 18.65 -21.95
CA SER A 83 2.76 18.05 -23.29
C SER A 83 1.59 18.37 -24.22
N THR A 84 0.44 18.79 -23.67
CA THR A 84 -0.79 19.07 -24.44
C THR A 84 -1.26 20.51 -24.27
N MET A 85 -2.01 21.06 -25.25
CA MET A 85 -2.56 22.41 -25.15
C MET A 85 -3.59 22.58 -24.03
N SER A 86 -4.15 21.47 -23.51
CA SER A 86 -5.17 21.46 -22.45
C SER A 86 -4.63 21.11 -21.06
N GLY A 87 -3.35 20.72 -20.96
CA GLY A 87 -2.81 20.27 -19.69
C GLY A 87 -2.56 21.42 -18.73
N THR A 88 -2.68 21.15 -17.44
CA THR A 88 -2.42 22.16 -16.40
C THR A 88 -1.16 21.80 -15.61
N PRO A 89 -0.13 22.69 -15.58
CA PRO A 89 1.14 22.39 -14.91
C PRO A 89 0.94 21.89 -13.48
N LEU A 90 1.50 20.72 -13.18
CA LEU A 90 1.47 20.08 -11.86
C LEU A 90 0.04 19.82 -11.32
N GLY A 91 -0.97 19.80 -12.19
CA GLY A 91 -2.33 19.47 -11.85
C GLY A 91 -2.46 18.04 -11.29
N VAL A 92 -3.40 17.86 -10.37
CA VAL A 92 -3.64 16.59 -9.65
C VAL A 92 -5.12 16.35 -9.45
N GLU A 93 -5.56 15.12 -9.67
CA GLU A 93 -6.95 14.74 -9.52
C GLU A 93 -7.23 14.33 -8.06
N GLU A 94 -8.27 14.93 -7.48
CA GLU A 94 -8.68 14.68 -6.11
C GLU A 94 -10.09 14.07 -6.10
N PHE A 95 -10.17 12.77 -5.81
CA PHE A 95 -11.40 11.98 -5.93
C PHE A 95 -12.20 11.80 -4.64
N ALA A 96 -11.56 11.78 -3.48
CA ALA A 96 -12.19 11.31 -2.22
C ALA A 96 -12.48 12.43 -1.21
N GLY A 97 -11.96 13.62 -1.45
CA GLY A 97 -11.96 14.78 -0.55
C GLY A 97 -11.11 14.60 0.69
N THR A 98 -10.29 13.56 0.82
CA THR A 98 -9.52 13.26 2.06
C THR A 98 -8.12 13.86 2.08
N VAL A 99 -7.63 14.27 0.91
CA VAL A 99 -6.32 14.89 0.72
C VAL A 99 -6.48 16.21 -0.01
N ALA A 100 -5.71 17.21 0.38
CA ALA A 100 -5.52 18.45 -0.35
C ALA A 100 -4.03 18.66 -0.65
N PHE A 101 -3.72 19.50 -1.63
CA PHE A 101 -2.34 19.86 -1.97
C PHE A 101 -2.09 21.33 -1.68
N ALA A 102 -0.86 21.68 -1.34
CA ALA A 102 -0.46 23.04 -1.01
C ALA A 102 0.99 23.32 -1.38
N GLN A 103 1.36 24.60 -1.33
CA GLN A 103 2.74 25.09 -1.35
C GLN A 103 3.07 25.71 0.01
N ASP A 104 4.24 25.41 0.57
CA ASP A 104 4.71 26.04 1.79
C ASP A 104 5.33 27.44 1.54
N THR A 105 5.85 28.10 2.58
CA THR A 105 6.47 29.43 2.47
C THR A 105 7.72 29.49 1.62
N LEU A 106 8.34 28.34 1.32
CA LEU A 106 9.49 28.20 0.43
C LEU A 106 9.08 27.73 -0.97
N ASN A 107 7.78 27.78 -1.27
CA ASN A 107 7.19 27.32 -2.53
C ASN A 107 7.36 25.81 -2.80
N ARG A 108 7.61 25.00 -1.76
CA ARG A 108 7.74 23.55 -1.88
C ARG A 108 6.39 22.89 -1.79
N HIS A 109 6.17 21.85 -2.57
CA HIS A 109 4.87 21.19 -2.69
C HIS A 109 4.64 20.15 -1.61
N VAL A 110 3.47 20.20 -0.98
CA VAL A 110 3.04 19.29 0.08
C VAL A 110 1.67 18.69 -0.22
N ALA A 111 1.44 17.50 0.33
CA ALA A 111 0.14 16.86 0.43
C ALA A 111 -0.33 16.94 1.90
N ILE A 112 -1.61 17.20 2.09
CA ILE A 112 -2.25 17.43 3.38
C ILE A 112 -3.38 16.42 3.51
N LYS A 113 -3.22 15.44 4.41
CA LYS A 113 -4.27 14.44 4.70
C LYS A 113 -4.94 14.78 6.01
N ILE A 114 -6.28 14.72 6.05
CA ILE A 114 -7.02 14.83 7.32
C ILE A 114 -7.21 13.44 7.94
N VAL A 115 -6.93 13.33 9.24
CA VAL A 115 -6.90 12.06 9.98
C VAL A 115 -7.63 12.22 11.32
N PRO A 116 -8.55 11.31 11.71
CA PRO A 116 -9.21 11.39 13.01
C PRO A 116 -8.25 11.12 14.16
N ASP A 117 -8.45 11.86 15.26
CA ASP A 117 -7.71 11.63 16.49
C ASP A 117 -8.01 10.24 17.08
N GLY A 118 -7.04 9.68 17.81
CA GLY A 118 -7.17 8.38 18.46
C GLY A 118 -7.18 7.15 17.54
N THR A 119 -7.02 7.31 16.22
CA THR A 119 -6.90 6.19 15.27
C THR A 119 -5.48 5.62 15.21
N ASP A 120 -5.36 4.37 14.73
CA ASP A 120 -4.04 3.77 14.48
C ASP A 120 -3.28 4.49 13.37
N GLU A 121 -3.97 5.02 12.36
CA GLU A 121 -3.35 5.88 11.34
C GLU A 121 -2.66 7.09 11.98
N TYR A 122 -3.39 7.83 12.83
CA TYR A 122 -2.81 8.96 13.56
C TYR A 122 -1.60 8.53 14.40
N ARG A 123 -1.70 7.39 15.10
CA ARG A 123 -0.59 6.85 15.91
C ARG A 123 0.64 6.53 15.05
N VAL A 124 0.45 5.97 13.87
CA VAL A 124 1.53 5.68 12.92
C VAL A 124 2.14 6.98 12.39
N LEU A 125 1.33 7.93 11.91
CA LEU A 125 1.84 9.21 11.41
C LEU A 125 2.60 9.99 12.49
N ARG A 126 2.09 9.98 13.74
CA ARG A 126 2.79 10.56 14.90
C ARG A 126 4.07 9.81 15.25
N PHE A 127 4.11 8.49 15.09
CA PHE A 127 5.34 7.75 15.26
C PHE A 127 6.38 8.15 14.18
N LEU A 128 5.96 8.30 12.93
CA LEU A 128 6.82 8.69 11.82
C LEU A 128 7.35 10.13 11.95
N THR A 129 6.56 11.09 12.45
CA THR A 129 7.06 12.46 12.72
C THR A 129 8.15 12.51 13.78
N GLN A 130 8.23 11.51 14.65
CA GLN A 130 9.25 11.43 15.71
C GLN A 130 10.55 10.79 15.25
N GLN A 131 10.57 10.20 14.05
CA GLN A 131 11.76 9.58 13.49
C GLN A 131 12.61 10.61 12.74
N LYS A 132 13.90 10.31 12.59
CA LYS A 132 14.79 11.12 11.75
C LYS A 132 14.44 10.93 10.29
N PHE A 133 14.54 12.01 9.53
CA PHE A 133 14.29 12.01 8.09
C PHE A 133 15.18 11.00 7.35
N GLU A 134 16.43 10.85 7.77
CA GLU A 134 17.37 9.88 7.17
C GLU A 134 16.94 8.43 7.41
N ASP A 135 16.40 8.15 8.61
CA ASP A 135 15.90 6.82 8.95
C ASP A 135 14.63 6.50 8.13
N ILE A 136 13.72 7.47 7.99
CA ILE A 136 12.52 7.31 7.14
C ILE A 136 12.89 7.11 5.67
N GLN A 137 13.82 7.92 5.14
CA GLN A 137 14.32 7.79 3.78
C GLN A 137 14.92 6.41 3.53
N LYS A 138 15.78 5.95 4.44
CA LYS A 138 16.44 4.65 4.35
C LYS A 138 15.43 3.51 4.25
N HIS A 139 14.29 3.62 4.93
CA HIS A 139 13.26 2.58 4.95
C HIS A 139 12.13 2.82 3.95
N CYS A 140 12.25 3.78 3.03
CA CYS A 140 11.31 3.96 1.93
C CYS A 140 9.87 4.20 2.43
N LEU A 141 9.70 5.02 3.47
CA LEU A 141 8.40 5.49 3.96
C LEU A 141 8.24 6.98 3.62
N ILE A 142 6.99 7.41 3.40
CA ILE A 142 6.73 8.84 3.22
C ILE A 142 7.01 9.56 4.56
N PRO A 143 7.81 10.64 4.58
CA PRO A 143 8.04 11.39 5.79
C PRO A 143 6.84 12.28 6.11
N VAL A 144 6.54 12.44 7.39
CA VAL A 144 5.55 13.40 7.88
C VAL A 144 6.29 14.63 8.36
N LEU A 145 6.04 15.76 7.71
CA LEU A 145 6.71 17.05 7.97
C LEU A 145 6.16 17.70 9.22
N GLU A 146 4.84 17.67 9.39
CA GLU A 146 4.13 18.31 10.49
C GLU A 146 2.77 17.64 10.73
N LEU A 147 2.29 17.69 11.98
CA LEU A 147 0.94 17.32 12.37
C LEU A 147 0.26 18.54 13.01
N LEU A 148 -0.73 19.09 12.33
CA LEU A 148 -1.47 20.26 12.81
C LEU A 148 -2.78 19.81 13.48
N PRO A 149 -3.02 20.12 14.76
CA PRO A 149 -4.26 19.76 15.44
C PRO A 149 -5.44 20.61 14.95
N VAL A 150 -6.61 19.99 14.80
CA VAL A 150 -7.86 20.67 14.48
C VAL A 150 -9.05 19.91 15.08
N GLU A 151 -9.69 20.49 16.09
CA GLU A 151 -10.85 19.87 16.76
C GLU A 151 -10.58 18.40 17.17
N SER A 152 -11.35 17.44 16.63
CA SER A 152 -11.21 15.99 16.85
C SER A 152 -10.36 15.28 15.76
N PHE A 153 -9.57 16.04 15.00
CA PHE A 153 -8.80 15.59 13.86
C PHE A 153 -7.39 16.20 13.87
N TRP A 154 -6.57 15.70 12.95
CA TRP A 154 -5.23 16.19 12.67
C TRP A 154 -5.05 16.34 11.16
N PHE A 155 -4.34 17.38 10.73
CA PHE A 155 -3.81 17.46 9.38
C PHE A 155 -2.37 16.96 9.36
N ALA A 156 -2.13 15.87 8.63
CA ALA A 156 -0.81 15.34 8.37
C ALA A 156 -0.24 15.99 7.11
N ILE A 157 0.84 16.75 7.29
CA ILE A 157 1.57 17.41 6.20
C ILE A 157 2.70 16.49 5.76
N MET A 158 2.72 16.12 4.48
CA MET A 158 3.72 15.25 3.86
C MET A 158 4.25 15.93 2.60
N PRO A 159 5.49 15.65 2.15
CA PRO A 159 5.94 16.17 0.86
C PRO A 159 5.06 15.59 -0.26
N ARG A 160 4.73 16.41 -1.26
CA ARG A 160 4.02 15.91 -2.45
C ARG A 160 4.97 15.05 -3.26
N TRP A 161 4.63 13.78 -3.41
CA TRP A 161 5.30 12.84 -4.31
C TRP A 161 4.32 12.38 -5.39
N GLY A 162 4.82 11.80 -6.47
CA GLY A 162 4.00 11.38 -7.60
C GLY A 162 3.39 9.99 -7.39
N THR A 163 2.20 9.80 -7.95
CA THR A 163 1.48 8.53 -8.06
C THR A 163 1.88 7.80 -9.35
N GLY A 164 1.27 6.63 -9.59
CA GLY A 164 1.42 5.90 -10.85
C GLY A 164 2.85 5.35 -11.05
N ILE A 165 3.42 4.68 -10.06
CA ILE A 165 4.83 4.26 -10.07
C ILE A 165 5.22 3.30 -11.21
N LEU A 166 4.23 2.62 -11.81
CA LEU A 166 4.43 1.73 -12.96
C LEU A 166 4.40 2.47 -14.31
N ALA A 167 4.14 3.78 -14.29
CA ALA A 167 3.96 4.62 -15.45
C ALA A 167 5.00 5.76 -15.49
N PRO A 168 5.65 6.04 -16.63
CA PRO A 168 5.57 5.28 -17.89
C PRO A 168 5.97 3.81 -17.69
N THR A 169 5.56 2.93 -18.61
CA THR A 169 5.84 1.48 -18.54
C THR A 169 7.26 1.17 -18.07
N LEU A 170 7.39 0.19 -17.19
CA LEU A 170 8.70 -0.29 -16.73
C LEU A 170 9.36 -1.12 -17.83
N ASP A 171 10.52 -0.67 -18.31
CA ASP A 171 11.19 -1.28 -19.46
C ASP A 171 12.24 -2.32 -19.03
N LYS A 172 12.80 -2.17 -17.82
CA LYS A 172 14.00 -2.91 -17.37
C LYS A 172 13.80 -3.62 -16.04
N ALA A 173 14.52 -4.73 -15.84
CA ALA A 173 14.40 -5.53 -14.63
C ALA A 173 14.82 -4.75 -13.38
N TYR A 174 15.87 -3.93 -13.45
CA TYR A 174 16.29 -3.11 -12.31
C TYR A 174 15.18 -2.18 -11.80
N GLU A 175 14.34 -1.62 -12.69
CA GLU A 175 13.26 -0.70 -12.30
C GLU A 175 12.21 -1.42 -11.44
N VAL A 176 11.86 -2.64 -11.84
CA VAL A 176 10.96 -3.51 -11.06
C VAL A 176 11.58 -3.84 -9.71
N LEU A 177 12.87 -4.20 -9.71
CA LEU A 177 13.59 -4.59 -8.50
C LEU A 177 13.75 -3.43 -7.52
N ASP A 178 13.92 -2.20 -7.99
CA ASP A 178 14.00 -1.01 -7.13
C ASP A 178 12.68 -0.72 -6.41
N ILE A 179 11.56 -0.88 -7.11
CA ILE A 179 10.22 -0.77 -6.51
C ILE A 179 10.02 -1.88 -5.47
N MET A 180 10.29 -3.14 -5.83
CA MET A 180 10.14 -4.28 -4.92
C MET A 180 11.01 -4.14 -3.68
N HIS A 181 12.25 -3.69 -3.84
CA HIS A 181 13.19 -3.45 -2.74
C HIS A 181 12.64 -2.39 -1.79
N SER A 182 12.17 -1.26 -2.33
CA SER A 182 11.62 -0.16 -1.54
C SER A 182 10.40 -0.60 -0.72
N MET A 183 9.48 -1.37 -1.34
CA MET A 183 8.31 -1.91 -0.64
C MET A 183 8.70 -2.90 0.47
N LEU A 184 9.68 -3.78 0.24
CA LEU A 184 10.17 -4.72 1.24
C LEU A 184 10.87 -4.03 2.42
N LYS A 185 11.64 -2.96 2.15
CA LYS A 185 12.27 -2.13 3.20
C LYS A 185 11.23 -1.45 4.08
N ALA A 186 10.22 -0.84 3.46
CA ALA A 186 9.12 -0.19 4.18
C ALA A 186 8.37 -1.18 5.06
N LEU A 187 7.98 -2.33 4.50
CA LEU A 187 7.24 -3.34 5.26
C LEU A 187 8.06 -3.91 6.42
N THR A 188 9.35 -4.16 6.19
CA THR A 188 10.27 -4.64 7.24
C THR A 188 10.32 -3.65 8.40
N TYR A 189 10.48 -2.36 8.12
CA TYR A 189 10.54 -1.33 9.14
C TYR A 189 9.23 -1.18 9.92
N LEU A 190 8.09 -1.21 9.24
CA LEU A 190 6.78 -1.19 9.90
C LEU A 190 6.63 -2.40 10.83
N HIS A 191 6.96 -3.60 10.35
CA HIS A 191 6.85 -4.82 11.14
C HIS A 191 7.79 -4.80 12.34
N GLU A 192 9.01 -4.31 12.21
CA GLU A 192 9.98 -4.13 13.31
C GLU A 192 9.40 -3.26 14.44
N HIS A 193 8.59 -2.25 14.10
CA HIS A 193 7.92 -1.35 15.03
C HIS A 193 6.50 -1.79 15.41
N ASN A 194 6.14 -3.06 15.16
CA ASN A 194 4.83 -3.63 15.43
C ASN A 194 3.67 -2.89 14.75
N ILE A 195 3.91 -2.39 13.55
CA ILE A 195 2.90 -1.81 12.67
C ILE A 195 2.65 -2.79 11.53
N SER A 196 1.42 -3.29 11.38
CA SER A 196 0.98 -3.92 10.14
C SER A 196 0.41 -2.83 9.23
N HIS A 197 0.77 -2.82 7.94
CA HIS A 197 0.29 -1.81 6.98
C HIS A 197 -1.21 -1.92 6.76
N GLY A 198 -1.73 -3.16 6.78
CA GLY A 198 -3.16 -3.42 6.83
C GLY A 198 -3.79 -3.74 5.49
N VAL A 199 -5.03 -4.18 5.55
CA VAL A 199 -5.84 -4.59 4.39
C VAL A 199 -7.31 -4.22 4.66
N SER A 200 -8.00 -3.71 3.63
CA SER A 200 -9.36 -3.16 3.77
C SER A 200 -10.40 -4.25 3.83
N THR A 201 -11.49 -4.06 4.58
CA THR A 201 -12.61 -5.00 4.68
C THR A 201 -13.89 -4.40 4.16
N PHE A 202 -14.41 -4.88 3.02
CA PHE A 202 -15.76 -4.53 2.57
C PHE A 202 -16.53 -5.70 1.96
N PRO A 203 -17.56 -6.22 2.65
CA PRO A 203 -18.55 -7.08 2.02
C PRO A 203 -19.59 -6.19 1.32
N PHE A 204 -19.86 -6.52 0.05
CA PHE A 204 -20.91 -5.99 -0.85
C PHE A 204 -20.51 -4.87 -1.84
N PHE A 205 -20.77 -5.19 -3.12
CA PHE A 205 -20.79 -4.30 -4.30
C PHE A 205 -19.53 -3.46 -4.59
N PHE A 206 -18.45 -4.12 -5.00
CA PHE A 206 -17.65 -3.86 -6.23
C PHE A 206 -16.35 -4.69 -6.10
N VAL A 207 -16.07 -5.53 -7.10
CA VAL A 207 -15.02 -6.57 -7.09
C VAL A 207 -13.59 -6.03 -7.24
N TYR A 208 -13.41 -4.71 -7.16
CA TYR A 208 -12.15 -4.05 -7.49
C TYR A 208 -11.73 -3.05 -6.41
N ILE A 209 -10.53 -3.29 -5.85
CA ILE A 209 -9.58 -2.26 -5.40
C ILE A 209 -9.83 -1.60 -4.02
N LEU A 210 -9.79 -2.34 -2.90
CA LEU A 210 -9.36 -1.72 -1.63
C LEU A 210 -8.38 -2.64 -0.88
N ARG A 211 -7.09 -2.35 -1.03
CA ARG A 211 -5.98 -2.89 -0.23
C ARG A 211 -5.10 -1.73 0.12
N ASP A 212 -4.45 -1.80 1.28
CA ASP A 212 -3.43 -0.80 1.61
C ASP A 212 -2.10 -1.18 0.93
N ILE A 213 -1.68 -2.45 1.01
CA ILE A 213 -0.53 -2.92 0.21
C ILE A 213 -0.96 -3.13 -1.26
N LYS A 214 -0.69 -2.12 -2.09
CA LYS A 214 -0.84 -2.11 -3.55
C LYS A 214 0.12 -1.09 -4.17
N PHE A 215 0.43 -1.23 -5.46
CA PHE A 215 1.27 -0.23 -6.17
C PHE A 215 0.66 1.17 -6.19
N GLY A 216 -0.67 1.30 -6.03
CA GLY A 216 -1.33 2.59 -5.89
C GLY A 216 -1.02 3.31 -4.57
N ASN A 217 -0.57 2.58 -3.54
CA ASN A 217 -0.18 3.13 -2.23
C ASN A 217 1.35 3.21 -2.10
N VAL A 218 2.04 3.32 -3.24
CA VAL A 218 3.47 3.63 -3.30
C VAL A 218 3.61 4.90 -4.12
N LEU A 219 4.38 5.84 -3.59
CA LEU A 219 4.72 7.09 -4.26
C LEU A 219 6.12 7.01 -4.84
N VAL A 220 6.39 7.83 -5.84
CA VAL A 220 7.72 8.06 -6.39
C VAL A 220 8.12 9.51 -6.19
N ASN A 221 9.37 9.78 -5.85
CA ASN A 221 9.90 11.14 -5.61
C ASN A 221 9.99 12.01 -6.89
N GLN A 222 9.06 11.86 -7.82
CA GLN A 222 8.89 12.73 -8.98
C GLN A 222 7.39 12.87 -9.28
N PHE A 223 6.90 14.09 -9.43
CA PHE A 223 5.54 14.36 -9.90
C PHE A 223 5.52 15.35 -11.07
N ALA A 224 4.49 15.22 -11.89
CA ALA A 224 4.16 16.11 -12.99
C ALA A 224 2.63 16.25 -13.05
N GLU A 225 2.07 16.69 -14.17
CA GLU A 225 0.63 16.59 -14.41
C GLU A 225 0.16 15.12 -14.38
N GLU A 226 -0.84 14.83 -13.55
CA GLU A 226 -1.28 13.45 -13.27
C GLU A 226 -1.99 12.79 -14.47
N THR A 227 -2.55 13.58 -15.39
CA THR A 227 -3.29 13.09 -16.57
C THR A 227 -2.41 12.45 -17.64
N ILE A 228 -1.08 12.56 -17.51
CA ILE A 228 -0.11 12.23 -18.57
C ILE A 228 0.99 11.27 -18.09
N PHE A 229 0.63 10.27 -17.29
CA PHE A 229 1.61 9.34 -16.71
C PHE A 229 2.51 8.64 -17.74
N ASP A 230 1.98 8.27 -18.90
CA ASP A 230 2.72 7.49 -19.92
C ASP A 230 3.69 8.33 -20.77
N GLU A 231 3.48 9.65 -20.86
CA GLU A 231 4.33 10.56 -21.63
C GLU A 231 5.40 11.26 -20.76
N ASN A 232 5.49 10.92 -19.47
CA ASN A 232 6.42 11.52 -18.53
C ASN A 232 7.88 11.10 -18.80
N SER A 233 8.50 11.75 -19.78
CA SER A 233 9.87 11.51 -20.23
C SER A 233 10.92 11.77 -19.14
N SER A 234 10.70 12.79 -18.31
CA SER A 234 11.55 13.12 -17.16
C SER A 234 11.63 11.96 -16.17
N ARG A 235 10.50 11.33 -15.84
CA ARG A 235 10.48 10.13 -14.98
C ARG A 235 11.26 8.98 -15.60
N ARG A 236 11.10 8.74 -16.92
CA ARG A 236 11.84 7.68 -17.63
C ARG A 236 13.36 7.91 -17.55
N GLU A 237 13.82 9.15 -17.76
CA GLU A 237 15.24 9.48 -17.68
C GLU A 237 15.79 9.38 -16.24
N LEU A 238 15.02 9.83 -15.24
CA LEU A 238 15.41 9.70 -13.83
C LEU A 238 15.52 8.24 -13.39
N ARG A 239 14.64 7.35 -13.87
CA ARG A 239 14.77 5.90 -13.66
C ARG A 239 16.05 5.35 -14.28
N ARG A 240 16.33 5.70 -15.53
CA ARG A 240 17.55 5.25 -16.24
C ARG A 240 18.83 5.64 -15.51
N LYS A 241 18.83 6.82 -14.86
CA LYS A 241 19.94 7.31 -14.03
C LYS A 241 19.98 6.72 -12.61
N GLY A 242 18.96 5.97 -12.19
CA GLY A 242 18.84 5.43 -10.83
C GLY A 242 18.63 6.52 -9.77
N LEU A 243 17.98 7.63 -10.12
CA LEU A 243 17.78 8.79 -9.23
C LEU A 243 16.41 8.80 -8.54
N LEU A 244 15.50 7.91 -8.94
CA LEU A 244 14.18 7.82 -8.31
C LEU A 244 14.23 7.05 -6.98
N SER A 245 13.39 7.49 -6.06
CA SER A 245 13.10 6.85 -4.78
C SER A 245 11.61 6.56 -4.70
N TYR A 246 11.26 5.45 -4.06
CA TYR A 246 9.89 5.03 -3.86
C TYR A 246 9.57 4.98 -2.37
N ALA A 247 8.35 5.37 -2.02
CA ALA A 247 7.92 5.41 -0.63
C ALA A 247 6.53 4.79 -0.46
N LEU A 248 6.39 3.89 0.52
CA LEU A 248 5.08 3.41 0.96
C LEU A 248 4.38 4.55 1.74
N PHE A 249 3.11 4.75 1.46
CA PHE A 249 2.25 5.70 2.17
C PHE A 249 0.89 5.08 2.45
N ASP A 250 0.00 5.90 3.00
CA ASP A 250 -1.38 5.56 3.32
C ASP A 250 -1.46 4.53 4.47
N PHE A 251 -1.93 4.96 5.65
CA PHE A 251 -1.94 4.11 6.85
C PHE A 251 -3.36 3.98 7.44
N ASP A 252 -4.39 4.25 6.64
CA ASP A 252 -5.82 4.24 7.04
C ASP A 252 -6.24 2.92 7.69
N LEU A 253 -5.62 1.83 7.23
CA LEU A 253 -5.93 0.45 7.60
C LEU A 253 -4.83 -0.17 8.45
N SER A 254 -3.79 0.60 8.75
CA SER A 254 -2.69 0.14 9.59
C SER A 254 -3.14 -0.15 11.00
N ILE A 255 -2.47 -1.12 11.62
CA ILE A 255 -2.68 -1.48 13.02
C ILE A 255 -1.33 -1.35 13.71
N MET A 256 -1.28 -0.52 14.74
CA MET A 256 -0.08 -0.32 15.56
C MET A 256 -0.29 -1.01 16.91
N LEU A 257 0.37 -2.14 17.12
CA LEU A 257 0.28 -2.83 18.41
C LEU A 257 0.98 -2.01 19.50
N PRO A 258 0.54 -2.11 20.76
CA PRO A 258 1.27 -1.53 21.88
C PRO A 258 2.71 -2.04 21.97
N PRO A 259 3.67 -1.22 22.44
CA PRO A 259 5.03 -1.67 22.70
C PRO A 259 5.08 -2.95 23.55
N GLY A 260 5.96 -3.89 23.21
CA GLY A 260 6.09 -5.18 23.91
C GLY A 260 5.06 -6.24 23.53
N SER A 261 4.06 -5.92 22.69
CA SER A 261 3.13 -6.93 22.16
C SER A 261 3.87 -7.92 21.25
N ASP A 262 3.56 -9.21 21.40
CA ASP A 262 4.09 -10.24 20.50
C ASP A 262 3.24 -10.33 19.23
N ARG A 263 3.74 -9.70 18.15
CA ARG A 263 3.10 -9.74 16.84
C ARG A 263 2.96 -11.15 16.25
N THR A 264 3.76 -12.13 16.68
CA THR A 264 3.69 -13.50 16.14
C THR A 264 2.43 -14.25 16.61
N THR A 265 1.91 -13.89 17.78
CA THR A 265 0.71 -14.47 18.39
C THR A 265 -0.53 -13.61 18.18
N TYR A 266 -0.40 -12.37 17.73
CA TYR A 266 -1.52 -11.48 17.47
C TYR A 266 -2.47 -12.04 16.40
N ARG A 267 -3.77 -12.06 16.71
CA ARG A 267 -4.81 -12.58 15.82
C ARG A 267 -5.95 -11.59 15.70
N LEU A 268 -6.44 -11.43 14.47
CA LEU A 268 -7.65 -10.69 14.15
C LEU A 268 -8.74 -11.67 13.72
N PRO A 269 -10.01 -11.37 14.01
CA PRO A 269 -11.12 -12.20 13.57
C PRO A 269 -11.19 -12.26 12.05
N TYR A 270 -11.46 -13.45 11.49
CA TYR A 270 -11.60 -13.69 10.05
C TYR A 270 -12.63 -12.80 9.33
N GLN A 271 -13.58 -12.19 10.04
CA GLN A 271 -14.46 -11.19 9.41
C GLN A 271 -13.70 -9.96 8.94
N ARG A 272 -12.58 -9.63 9.61
CA ARG A 272 -11.62 -8.63 9.14
C ARG A 272 -10.74 -9.13 8.01
N SER A 273 -10.95 -10.35 7.51
CA SER A 273 -10.37 -10.86 6.28
C SER A 273 -11.38 -10.97 5.11
N TRP A 274 -12.61 -10.46 5.27
CA TRP A 274 -13.72 -10.67 4.33
C TRP A 274 -14.06 -9.50 3.42
N GLY A 275 -14.42 -9.87 2.18
CA GLY A 275 -14.68 -8.96 1.07
C GLY A 275 -13.41 -8.72 0.24
N THR A 276 -13.36 -9.17 -1.01
CA THR A 276 -12.39 -8.79 -2.07
C THR A 276 -10.85 -8.84 -1.87
N PHE A 277 -10.26 -9.09 -0.69
CA PHE A 277 -8.78 -9.14 -0.51
C PHE A 277 -8.18 -10.48 -0.06
N ASN A 278 -8.96 -11.54 0.11
CA ASN A 278 -8.42 -12.88 0.34
C ASN A 278 -7.76 -13.48 -0.92
N TRP A 279 -7.05 -12.64 -1.69
CA TRP A 279 -6.21 -13.08 -2.78
C TRP A 279 -5.05 -13.92 -2.24
N THR A 280 -4.56 -13.71 -1.01
CA THR A 280 -3.60 -14.67 -0.42
C THR A 280 -4.20 -16.06 -0.22
N MET A 281 -5.54 -16.16 -0.17
CA MET A 281 -6.30 -17.37 0.12
C MET A 281 -6.07 -17.92 1.53
N ASP A 282 -5.53 -17.08 2.43
CA ASP A 282 -5.17 -17.43 3.82
C ASP A 282 -6.38 -17.81 4.65
N THR A 283 -7.53 -17.16 4.40
CA THR A 283 -8.79 -17.44 5.09
C THR A 283 -9.84 -18.07 4.17
N ALA A 284 -9.40 -18.62 3.02
CA ALA A 284 -10.30 -19.12 1.98
C ALA A 284 -10.93 -20.46 2.32
N GLN A 285 -10.54 -21.07 3.43
CA GLN A 285 -10.96 -22.41 3.83
C GLN A 285 -11.71 -22.39 5.17
N GLY A 286 -12.20 -21.22 5.58
CA GLY A 286 -12.93 -21.04 6.84
C GLY A 286 -12.01 -20.96 8.05
N GLU A 287 -10.77 -20.48 7.91
CA GLU A 287 -9.99 -20.01 9.05
C GLU A 287 -10.81 -18.97 9.85
N PHE A 288 -10.81 -19.06 11.18
CA PHE A 288 -11.63 -18.20 12.06
C PHE A 288 -10.86 -16.97 12.57
N ASP A 289 -9.55 -16.93 12.35
CA ASP A 289 -8.70 -15.78 12.62
C ASP A 289 -7.52 -15.75 11.64
N PHE A 290 -6.76 -14.66 11.67
CA PHE A 290 -5.53 -14.51 10.91
C PHE A 290 -4.54 -13.60 11.63
N ASN A 291 -3.26 -13.69 11.26
CA ASN A 291 -2.24 -12.76 11.71
C ASN A 291 -2.04 -11.64 10.64
N PRO A 292 -2.25 -10.36 10.97
CA PRO A 292 -2.15 -9.27 9.99
C PRO A 292 -0.72 -9.08 9.46
N PHE A 293 0.32 -9.36 10.25
CA PHE A 293 1.72 -9.26 9.81
C PHE A 293 2.05 -10.36 8.79
N VAL A 294 1.54 -11.58 8.99
CA VAL A 294 1.71 -12.68 8.03
C VAL A 294 0.90 -12.42 6.75
N LEU A 295 -0.27 -11.79 6.90
CA LEU A 295 -1.12 -11.40 5.79
C LEU A 295 -0.47 -10.29 4.94
N ASP A 296 0.18 -9.30 5.56
CA ASP A 296 0.88 -8.24 4.84
C ASP A 296 1.93 -8.80 3.87
N VAL A 297 2.77 -9.74 4.34
CA VAL A 297 3.80 -10.38 3.51
C VAL A 297 3.18 -11.17 2.37
N GLY A 298 2.11 -11.93 2.66
CA GLY A 298 1.35 -12.65 1.65
C GLY A 298 0.78 -11.72 0.58
N THR A 299 0.19 -10.61 1.01
CA THR A 299 -0.43 -9.62 0.13
C THR A 299 0.61 -8.96 -0.75
N MET A 300 1.75 -8.58 -0.19
CA MET A 300 2.89 -8.05 -0.95
C MET A 300 3.40 -9.05 -1.99
N GLY A 301 3.53 -10.33 -1.61
CA GLY A 301 3.92 -11.40 -2.53
C GLY A 301 2.93 -11.59 -3.69
N VAL A 302 1.62 -11.53 -3.40
CA VAL A 302 0.56 -11.60 -4.43
C VAL A 302 0.61 -10.39 -5.36
N VAL A 303 0.82 -9.19 -4.83
CA VAL A 303 0.97 -7.95 -5.61
C VAL A 303 2.14 -8.09 -6.59
N PHE A 304 3.29 -8.57 -6.10
CA PHE A 304 4.44 -8.86 -6.95
C PHE A 304 4.11 -9.90 -8.02
N CYS A 305 3.50 -11.03 -7.66
CA CYS A 305 3.13 -12.06 -8.62
C CYS A 305 2.16 -11.57 -9.70
N THR A 306 1.23 -10.67 -9.35
CA THR A 306 0.19 -10.23 -10.29
C THR A 306 0.76 -9.33 -11.38
N LYS A 307 1.83 -8.57 -11.09
CA LYS A 307 2.44 -7.64 -12.05
C LYS A 307 3.75 -8.12 -12.62
N PHE A 308 4.50 -8.94 -11.89
CA PHE A 308 5.86 -9.32 -12.24
C PHE A 308 6.02 -10.84 -12.23
N GLN A 309 6.47 -11.38 -13.37
CA GLN A 309 6.77 -12.80 -13.55
C GLN A 309 8.26 -12.95 -13.86
N ILE A 310 9.09 -12.48 -12.92
CA ILE A 310 10.55 -12.53 -13.01
C ILE A 310 11.00 -13.93 -12.55
N PRO A 311 11.50 -14.81 -13.45
CA PRO A 311 11.73 -16.22 -13.12
C PRO A 311 12.67 -16.42 -11.93
N PHE A 312 13.74 -15.64 -11.84
CA PHE A 312 14.70 -15.80 -10.75
C PHE A 312 14.08 -15.48 -9.38
N LEU A 313 13.01 -14.69 -9.29
CA LEU A 313 12.33 -14.38 -8.03
C LEU A 313 11.32 -15.45 -7.60
N ALA A 314 11.07 -16.51 -8.37
CA ALA A 314 10.07 -17.52 -8.01
C ALA A 314 10.24 -18.11 -6.60
N PRO A 315 11.46 -18.43 -6.10
CA PRO A 315 11.64 -18.90 -4.74
C PRO A 315 11.18 -17.89 -3.68
N LEU A 316 11.45 -16.59 -3.90
CA LEU A 316 10.98 -15.53 -3.02
C LEU A 316 9.46 -15.46 -3.04
N LEU A 317 8.88 -15.40 -4.23
CA LEU A 317 7.44 -15.24 -4.43
C LEU A 317 6.65 -16.42 -3.85
N ASP A 318 7.11 -17.65 -4.04
CA ASP A 318 6.48 -18.83 -3.42
C ASP A 318 6.57 -18.81 -1.91
N LYS A 319 7.70 -18.38 -1.32
CA LYS A 319 7.84 -18.28 0.14
C LYS A 319 7.06 -17.14 0.76
N MET A 320 6.81 -16.05 0.02
CA MET A 320 5.91 -14.98 0.46
C MET A 320 4.45 -15.40 0.33
N THR A 321 4.09 -16.21 -0.67
CA THR A 321 2.70 -16.56 -0.99
C THR A 321 2.30 -17.99 -0.59
N THR A 322 3.17 -18.71 0.13
CA THR A 322 2.90 -20.10 0.54
C THR A 322 1.65 -20.20 1.40
N ARG A 323 0.89 -21.29 1.21
CA ARG A 323 -0.30 -21.60 2.05
C ARG A 323 0.06 -22.08 3.46
N PHE A 324 1.30 -22.50 3.66
CA PHE A 324 1.81 -22.93 4.95
C PHE A 324 2.29 -21.70 5.71
N LEU A 325 1.39 -21.04 6.43
CA LEU A 325 1.62 -19.73 7.04
C LEU A 325 2.83 -19.72 7.99
N GLU A 326 3.09 -20.83 8.68
CA GLU A 326 4.26 -21.02 9.54
C GLU A 326 5.59 -21.11 8.78
N LYS A 327 5.53 -21.39 7.48
CA LYS A 327 6.69 -21.41 6.57
C LYS A 327 6.77 -20.15 5.72
N ARG A 328 5.79 -19.23 5.81
CA ARG A 328 5.85 -17.98 5.08
C ARG A 328 6.99 -17.14 5.61
N PHE A 329 7.70 -16.47 4.72
CA PHE A 329 8.69 -15.50 5.16
C PHE A 329 8.05 -14.39 6.00
N THR A 330 8.79 -13.97 7.02
CA THR A 330 8.61 -12.65 7.63
C THR A 330 9.06 -11.56 6.64
N ALA A 331 8.67 -10.31 6.87
CA ALA A 331 9.12 -9.19 6.02
C ALA A 331 10.66 -9.09 5.96
N SER A 332 11.34 -9.26 7.10
CA SER A 332 12.80 -9.20 7.18
C SER A 332 13.49 -10.39 6.49
N GLU A 333 12.92 -11.60 6.56
CA GLU A 333 13.42 -12.75 5.79
C GLU A 333 13.24 -12.54 4.28
N ALA A 334 12.08 -12.01 3.86
CA ALA A 334 11.81 -11.70 2.46
C ALA A 334 12.78 -10.63 1.93
N LEU A 335 13.01 -9.55 2.67
CA LEU A 335 13.98 -8.50 2.31
C LEU A 335 15.40 -9.07 2.19
N ARG A 336 15.87 -9.79 3.21
CA ARG A 336 17.22 -10.38 3.20
C ARG A 336 17.40 -11.38 2.05
N PHE A 337 16.38 -12.18 1.78
CA PHE A 337 16.40 -13.12 0.67
C PHE A 337 16.43 -12.37 -0.67
N PHE A 338 15.60 -11.34 -0.85
CA PHE A 338 15.58 -10.50 -2.03
C PHE A 338 16.94 -9.83 -2.28
N GLU A 339 17.53 -9.21 -1.27
CA GLU A 339 18.85 -8.55 -1.37
C GLU A 339 19.94 -9.56 -1.76
N LYS A 340 19.91 -10.76 -1.17
CA LYS A 340 20.82 -11.85 -1.56
C LYS A 340 20.64 -12.23 -3.03
N MET A 341 19.41 -12.44 -3.50
CA MET A 341 19.16 -12.77 -4.91
C MET A 341 19.61 -11.66 -5.84
N ARG A 342 19.26 -10.41 -5.52
CA ARG A 342 19.62 -9.23 -6.31
C ARG A 342 21.14 -9.08 -6.43
N SER A 343 21.89 -9.36 -5.37
CA SER A 343 23.36 -9.28 -5.38
C SER A 343 24.05 -10.30 -6.29
N GLN A 344 23.34 -11.37 -6.68
CA GLN A 344 23.84 -12.42 -7.57
C GLN A 344 23.60 -12.12 -9.05
N LEU A 345 22.80 -11.09 -9.37
CA LEU A 345 22.47 -10.75 -10.74
C LEU A 345 23.61 -9.96 -11.39
N THR A 346 23.92 -10.33 -12.63
CA THR A 346 24.80 -9.58 -13.50
C THR A 346 24.11 -8.31 -13.99
N LYS A 347 24.91 -7.35 -14.47
CA LYS A 347 24.38 -6.14 -15.11
C LYS A 347 23.48 -6.46 -16.31
N ALA A 348 23.84 -7.48 -17.11
CA ALA A 348 23.03 -7.89 -18.26
C ALA A 348 21.65 -8.42 -17.85
N GLU A 349 21.54 -9.13 -16.74
CA GLU A 349 20.26 -9.61 -16.20
C GLU A 349 19.43 -8.45 -15.62
N LEU A 350 20.07 -7.46 -15.00
CA LEU A 350 19.40 -6.24 -14.53
C LEU A 350 18.89 -5.36 -15.69
N ASP A 351 19.63 -5.31 -16.79
CA ASP A 351 19.31 -4.57 -18.01
C ASP A 351 18.37 -5.34 -18.97
N GLN A 352 17.95 -6.55 -18.58
CA GLN A 352 17.00 -7.35 -19.35
C GLN A 352 15.65 -6.61 -19.44
N GLU A 353 15.04 -6.69 -20.62
CA GLU A 353 13.71 -6.14 -20.84
C GLU A 353 12.66 -6.93 -20.05
N VAL A 354 11.81 -6.21 -19.33
CA VAL A 354 10.65 -6.80 -18.66
C VAL A 354 9.47 -6.65 -19.59
N ILE A 355 8.89 -7.78 -20.00
CA ILE A 355 7.57 -7.76 -20.62
C ILE A 355 6.59 -7.40 -19.51
N SER A 356 6.28 -6.11 -19.37
CA SER A 356 5.16 -5.65 -18.57
C SER A 356 3.91 -6.25 -19.23
N ARG A 357 3.43 -7.37 -18.68
CA ARG A 357 2.12 -7.88 -19.06
C ARG A 357 1.12 -6.99 -18.33
N PHE A 358 0.42 -6.16 -19.08
CA PHE A 358 -0.96 -5.84 -18.75
C PHE A 358 -1.82 -6.85 -19.53
N PRO A 359 -1.92 -8.12 -19.13
CA PRO A 359 -2.75 -9.03 -19.88
C PRO A 359 -4.20 -8.64 -19.61
N GLY A 360 -4.99 -8.44 -20.67
CA GLY A 360 -6.44 -8.27 -20.58
C GLY A 360 -7.17 -9.43 -19.89
N ASN A 361 -6.47 -10.53 -19.59
CA ASN A 361 -6.94 -11.64 -18.76
C ASN A 361 -6.05 -11.78 -17.52
N THR A 362 -6.53 -11.30 -16.37
CA THR A 362 -5.93 -11.52 -15.05
C THR A 362 -6.18 -12.96 -14.62
N VAL A 363 -5.20 -13.84 -14.84
CA VAL A 363 -5.22 -15.19 -14.27
C VAL A 363 -4.87 -15.09 -12.78
N PRO A 364 -5.50 -15.89 -11.87
CA PRO A 364 -5.14 -15.87 -10.46
C PRO A 364 -3.65 -16.15 -10.22
N TYR A 365 -3.03 -15.45 -9.27
CA TYR A 365 -1.58 -15.55 -9.03
C TYR A 365 -1.08 -16.98 -8.72
N TYR A 366 -1.94 -17.85 -8.18
CA TYR A 366 -1.64 -19.24 -7.84
C TYR A 366 -1.73 -20.22 -9.02
N GLU A 367 -2.13 -19.75 -10.21
CA GLU A 367 -2.20 -20.58 -11.42
C GLU A 367 -0.96 -20.40 -12.32
N TYR A 368 -0.16 -19.35 -12.08
CA TYR A 368 1.08 -19.14 -12.83
C TYR A 368 2.17 -20.13 -12.40
N ASP A 369 2.70 -20.88 -13.37
CA ASP A 369 3.91 -21.66 -13.16
C ASP A 369 5.15 -20.76 -13.21
N ARG A 370 5.48 -20.17 -12.06
CA ARG A 370 6.65 -19.29 -11.87
C ARG A 370 7.99 -20.01 -12.11
N TRP A 371 8.00 -21.33 -12.07
CA TRP A 371 9.21 -22.15 -12.20
C TRP A 371 9.46 -22.60 -13.64
N LYS A 372 8.50 -22.38 -14.55
CA LYS A 372 8.54 -22.86 -15.94
C LYS A 372 9.81 -22.45 -16.68
N SER A 373 10.30 -21.23 -16.43
CA SER A 373 11.46 -20.64 -17.13
C SER A 373 12.74 -20.67 -16.32
N ILE A 374 12.78 -21.36 -15.17
CA ILE A 374 13.96 -21.41 -14.31
C ILE A 374 14.88 -22.55 -14.76
N PRO A 375 16.19 -22.32 -14.93
CA PRO A 375 17.17 -23.37 -15.21
C PRO A 375 17.07 -24.53 -14.21
N HIS A 376 17.23 -25.77 -14.69
CA HIS A 376 16.96 -26.97 -13.88
C HIS A 376 17.85 -27.09 -12.63
N ASP A 377 19.12 -26.70 -12.73
CA ASP A 377 20.07 -26.64 -11.63
C ASP A 377 19.64 -25.64 -10.55
N VAL A 378 19.21 -24.44 -10.94
CA VAL A 378 18.66 -23.41 -10.04
C VAL A 378 17.34 -23.89 -9.42
N ALA A 379 16.47 -24.52 -10.21
CA ALA A 379 15.21 -25.08 -9.72
C ALA A 379 15.44 -26.19 -8.68
N LYS A 380 16.47 -27.03 -8.89
CA LYS A 380 16.86 -28.08 -7.94
C LYS A 380 17.41 -27.48 -6.64
N GLN A 381 18.26 -26.46 -6.73
CA GLN A 381 18.83 -25.75 -5.58
C GLN A 381 17.73 -25.20 -4.66
N TRP A 382 16.69 -24.60 -5.23
CA TRP A 382 15.59 -23.96 -4.49
C TRP A 382 14.33 -24.81 -4.39
N SER A 383 14.41 -26.11 -4.65
CA SER A 383 13.24 -27.00 -4.70
C SER A 383 12.41 -27.01 -3.41
N SER A 384 13.03 -26.80 -2.24
CA SER A 384 12.34 -26.70 -0.95
C SER A 384 11.52 -25.41 -0.76
N TYR A 385 11.70 -24.42 -1.63
CA TYR A 385 10.99 -23.13 -1.61
C TYR A 385 9.74 -23.17 -2.47
N LYS A 386 9.63 -24.15 -3.37
CA LYS A 386 8.54 -24.29 -4.31
C LYS A 386 7.24 -24.59 -3.58
N GLU A 387 6.21 -23.78 -3.86
CA GLU A 387 4.87 -24.01 -3.35
C GLU A 387 4.29 -25.28 -4.02
N PRO A 388 3.89 -26.31 -3.23
CA PRO A 388 3.37 -27.52 -3.82
C PRO A 388 2.01 -27.29 -4.48
N PRO A 389 1.57 -28.14 -5.43
CA PRO A 389 0.23 -28.03 -6.01
C PRO A 389 -0.87 -28.05 -4.95
N ILE A 390 -1.96 -27.32 -5.20
CA ILE A 390 -3.12 -27.28 -4.30
C ILE A 390 -3.86 -28.64 -4.39
N PRO A 391 -4.00 -29.39 -3.28
CA PRO A 391 -4.77 -30.64 -3.24
C PRO A 391 -6.22 -30.45 -3.67
N TRP A 392 -6.81 -31.46 -4.31
CA TRP A 392 -8.20 -31.41 -4.78
C TRP A 392 -9.20 -31.14 -3.65
N SER A 393 -8.95 -31.68 -2.45
CA SER A 393 -9.80 -31.46 -1.28
C SER A 393 -9.81 -29.99 -0.84
N ILE A 394 -8.66 -29.31 -0.89
CA ILE A 394 -8.55 -27.87 -0.62
C ILE A 394 -9.28 -27.06 -1.69
N ARG A 395 -9.19 -27.45 -2.96
CA ARG A 395 -9.93 -26.79 -4.05
C ARG A 395 -11.44 -26.88 -3.81
N ILE A 396 -11.96 -28.06 -3.47
CA ILE A 396 -13.38 -28.24 -3.14
C ILE A 396 -13.78 -27.39 -1.94
N LEU A 397 -12.99 -27.40 -0.85
CA LEU A 397 -13.28 -26.61 0.33
C LEU A 397 -13.34 -25.11 0.01
N ARG A 398 -12.36 -24.60 -0.75
CA ARG A 398 -12.35 -23.20 -1.22
C ARG A 398 -13.60 -22.89 -2.04
N THR A 399 -14.00 -23.77 -2.96
CA THR A 399 -15.23 -23.61 -3.76
C THR A 399 -16.48 -23.57 -2.89
N LEU A 400 -16.59 -24.45 -1.91
CA LEU A 400 -17.72 -24.45 -0.97
C LEU A 400 -17.75 -23.16 -0.14
N CYS A 401 -16.59 -22.74 0.37
CA CYS A 401 -16.41 -21.52 1.14
C CYS A 401 -16.58 -20.22 0.33
N GLN A 402 -16.78 -20.28 -0.99
CA GLN A 402 -17.27 -19.11 -1.75
C GLN A 402 -18.68 -18.70 -1.32
N ARG A 403 -19.47 -19.63 -0.76
CA ARG A 403 -20.75 -19.31 -0.13
C ARG A 403 -20.51 -18.83 1.29
N ILE A 404 -20.87 -17.57 1.56
CA ILE A 404 -20.65 -16.90 2.86
C ILE A 404 -21.13 -17.76 4.03
N TRP A 405 -22.35 -18.30 3.98
CA TRP A 405 -22.89 -19.14 5.05
C TRP A 405 -22.09 -20.44 5.30
N ILE A 406 -21.50 -21.04 4.25
CA ILE A 406 -20.62 -22.20 4.40
C ILE A 406 -19.31 -21.78 5.07
N LEU A 407 -18.72 -20.66 4.61
CA LEU A 407 -17.50 -20.12 5.21
C LEU A 407 -17.67 -19.87 6.72
N HIS A 408 -18.80 -19.28 7.12
CA HIS A 408 -19.18 -19.12 8.52
C HIS A 408 -19.29 -20.46 9.25
N ALA A 409 -20.03 -21.42 8.69
CA ALA A 409 -20.22 -22.72 9.32
C ALA A 409 -18.87 -23.43 9.54
N VAL A 410 -18.00 -23.43 8.53
CA VAL A 410 -16.66 -24.03 8.62
C VAL A 410 -15.79 -23.32 9.66
N ALA A 411 -15.80 -21.98 9.68
CA ALA A 411 -15.07 -21.21 10.68
C ALA A 411 -15.56 -21.46 12.11
N HIS A 412 -16.87 -21.54 12.32
CA HIS A 412 -17.44 -21.89 13.62
C HIS A 412 -17.06 -23.30 14.06
N VAL A 413 -17.12 -24.30 13.17
CA VAL A 413 -16.70 -25.68 13.47
C VAL A 413 -15.21 -25.73 13.84
N ARG A 414 -14.35 -25.03 13.10
CA ARG A 414 -12.91 -24.95 13.38
C ARG A 414 -12.63 -24.27 14.72
N TRP A 415 -13.33 -23.18 15.03
CA TRP A 415 -13.21 -22.48 16.30
C TRP A 415 -13.64 -23.34 17.49
N LEU A 416 -14.77 -24.06 17.37
CA LEU A 416 -15.22 -25.00 18.41
C LEU A 416 -14.18 -26.11 18.64
N SER A 417 -13.63 -26.66 17.56
CA SER A 417 -12.58 -27.68 17.63
C SER A 417 -11.31 -27.16 18.30
N PHE A 418 -10.89 -25.93 17.99
CA PHE A 418 -9.75 -25.27 18.63
C PHE A 418 -9.96 -25.07 20.14
N ARG A 419 -11.16 -24.62 20.55
CA ARG A 419 -11.50 -24.46 21.97
C ARG A 419 -11.50 -25.78 22.73
N ALA A 420 -12.07 -26.83 22.14
CA ALA A 420 -12.08 -28.16 22.75
C ALA A 420 -10.64 -28.69 22.97
N ASN A 421 -9.78 -28.57 21.96
CA ASN A 421 -8.39 -29.01 22.05
C ASN A 421 -7.58 -28.20 23.09
N SER A 422 -7.77 -26.88 23.14
CA SER A 422 -7.10 -26.01 24.12
C SER A 422 -7.51 -26.34 25.56
N PHE A 423 -8.79 -26.66 25.78
CA PHE A 423 -9.30 -27.10 27.08
C PHE A 423 -8.65 -28.43 27.52
N VAL A 424 -8.61 -29.41 26.62
CA VAL A 424 -7.97 -30.72 26.89
C VAL A 424 -6.49 -30.54 27.23
N GLN A 425 -5.74 -29.76 26.44
CA GLN A 425 -4.32 -29.48 26.71
C GLN A 425 -4.11 -28.77 28.06
N GLY A 426 -4.96 -27.81 28.41
CA GLY A 426 -4.91 -27.11 29.70
C GLY A 426 -5.18 -28.03 30.90
N VAL A 427 -6.08 -29.00 30.76
CA VAL A 427 -6.33 -30.03 31.78
C VAL A 427 -5.14 -30.96 31.94
N PHE A 428 -4.54 -31.43 30.84
CA PHE A 428 -3.35 -32.28 30.88
C PHE A 428 -2.11 -31.56 31.46
N LEU A 429 -1.92 -30.26 31.18
CA LEU A 429 -0.83 -29.48 31.76
C LEU A 429 -0.98 -29.33 33.28
N ARG A 430 -2.21 -29.10 33.76
CA ARG A 430 -2.51 -29.01 35.20
C ARG A 430 -2.38 -30.34 35.94
N LEU A 431 -2.60 -31.45 35.25
CA LEU A 431 -2.40 -32.81 35.79
C LEU A 431 -0.92 -33.23 35.82
N ARG A 432 -0.04 -32.60 35.02
CA ARG A 432 1.43 -32.83 35.05
C ARG A 432 2.19 -31.96 36.06
N LEU A 433 1.59 -30.85 36.50
CA LEU A 433 2.15 -29.93 37.49
C LEU A 433 1.68 -30.23 38.93
N ARG A 434 0.92 -31.31 39.11
CA ARG A 434 0.62 -31.96 40.38
C ARG A 434 1.36 -33.29 40.41
#